data_AF-A0A2V7WA15-F1
#
_entry.id   AF-A0A2V7WA15-F1
#
_cell.length_a   1.000
_cell.length_b   1.000
_cell.length_c   1.000
_cell.angle_alpha   90.00
_cell.angle_beta   90.00
_cell.angle_gamma   90.00
#
_symmetry.space_group_name_H-M   'P 1'
#
loop_
_entity.id
_entity.type
_entity.pdbx_description
1 polymer ?
#
loop_
_entity_poly.entity_id
_entity_poly.type
_entity_poly.pdbx_seq_one_letter_code
_entity_poly.pdbx_strand_id
1 'polypeptide(L)' 'RLKKLDDAGWKRPVRFLMDGKQINETTTNEMLWGFLHDMIHHRGQLSTYIRPMGGKVPSIYGPSGDAAPARAN' A
#
# COMPACT_ATOMS: atom_id res chain seq x y z
N ARG A 1 -11.46 11.45 6.21
CA ARG A 1 -10.40 11.99 7.09
C ARG A 1 -9.22 12.54 6.27
N LEU A 2 -8.69 11.84 5.25
CA LEU A 2 -7.70 12.40 4.31
C LEU A 2 -8.17 13.65 3.54
N LYS A 3 -9.42 13.69 3.06
CA LYS A 3 -9.98 14.86 2.35
C LYS A 3 -10.02 16.17 3.15
N LYS A 4 -9.72 16.11 4.46
CA LYS A 4 -9.68 17.27 5.37
C LYS A 4 -8.25 17.68 5.74
N LEU A 5 -7.22 16.99 5.24
CA LEU A 5 -5.83 17.40 5.44
C LEU A 5 -5.53 18.59 4.53
N ASP A 6 -5.13 19.69 5.14
CA ASP A 6 -4.56 20.85 4.47
C ASP A 6 -3.02 20.71 4.34
N ASP A 7 -2.39 21.63 3.62
CA ASP A 7 -0.94 21.61 3.36
C ASP A 7 -0.10 21.62 4.64
N ALA A 8 -0.57 22.31 5.68
CA ALA A 8 0.07 22.32 6.99
C ALA A 8 -0.03 20.94 7.68
N GLY A 9 -1.19 20.28 7.57
CA GLY A 9 -1.41 18.94 8.07
C GLY A 9 -0.45 17.91 7.47
N TRP A 10 -0.08 18.03 6.19
CA TRP A 10 0.87 17.13 5.53
C TRP A 10 2.29 17.22 6.11
N LYS A 11 2.70 18.42 6.55
CA LYS A 11 4.04 18.69 7.11
C LYS A 11 4.10 18.50 8.62
N ARG A 12 2.96 18.28 9.28
CA ARG A 12 2.90 18.13 10.74
C ARG A 12 3.73 16.92 11.19
N PRO A 13 4.60 17.07 12.21
CA PRO A 13 5.35 15.96 12.77
C PRO A 13 4.39 14.97 13.44
N VAL A 14 4.69 13.69 13.27
CA VAL A 14 3.97 12.56 13.82
C VAL A 14 4.97 11.59 14.44
N ARG A 15 4.59 11.03 15.59
CA ARG A 15 5.41 10.11 16.35
C ARG A 15 4.97 8.69 16.04
N PHE A 16 5.90 7.88 15.59
CA PHE A 16 5.66 6.46 15.42
C PHE A 16 5.92 5.75 16.75
N LEU A 17 4.89 5.10 17.27
CA LEU A 17 4.90 4.43 18.57
C LEU A 17 4.86 2.91 18.34
N MET A 18 5.77 2.19 18.97
CA MET A 18 5.74 0.72 19.03
C MET A 18 5.88 0.33 20.50
N ASP A 19 4.95 -0.50 20.98
CA ASP A 19 4.88 -0.89 22.39
C ASP A 19 4.89 0.32 23.37
N GLY A 20 4.15 1.37 22.99
CA GLY A 20 4.08 2.63 23.76
C GLY A 20 5.35 3.49 23.72
N LYS A 21 6.43 3.04 23.11
CA LYS A 21 7.69 3.78 22.99
C LYS A 21 7.76 4.51 21.65
N GLN A 22 8.19 5.77 21.70
CA GLN A 22 8.49 6.54 20.49
C GLN A 22 9.75 5.97 19.85
N ILE A 23 9.57 5.34 18.70
CA ILE A 23 10.66 4.73 17.94
C ILE A 23 11.12 5.61 16.77
N ASN A 24 10.26 6.52 16.30
CA ASN A 24 10.64 7.51 15.29
C ASN A 24 9.75 8.75 15.34
N GLU A 25 10.22 9.87 14.78
CA GLU A 25 9.43 11.06 14.47
C GLU A 25 9.65 11.43 13.01
N THR A 26 8.56 11.63 12.27
CA THR A 26 8.58 11.93 10.83
C THR A 26 7.42 12.86 10.50
N THR A 27 7.31 13.36 9.28
CA THR A 27 6.14 14.15 8.86
C THR A 27 4.95 13.25 8.52
N THR A 28 3.74 13.81 8.56
CA THR A 28 2.51 13.08 8.19
C THR A 28 2.60 12.52 6.76
N ASN A 29 3.15 13.30 5.83
CA ASN A 29 3.39 12.89 4.46
C ASN A 29 4.31 11.66 4.38
N GLU A 30 5.50 11.75 4.96
CA GLU A 30 6.49 10.66 4.94
C GLU A 30 5.94 9.37 5.56
N MET A 31 5.23 9.47 6.68
CA MET A 31 4.62 8.31 7.32
C MET A 31 3.56 7.66 6.43
N LEU A 32 2.68 8.45 5.81
CA LEU A 32 1.64 7.92 4.91
C LEU A 32 2.23 7.30 3.65
N TRP A 33 3.28 7.90 3.07
CA TRP A 33 4.01 7.30 1.96
C TRP A 33 4.70 6.00 2.35
N GLY A 34 5.31 5.95 3.54
CA GLY A 34 5.91 4.74 4.09
C GLY A 34 4.90 3.59 4.18
N PHE A 35 3.74 3.85 4.79
CA PHE A 35 2.66 2.86 4.88
C PHE A 35 2.09 2.46 3.52
N LEU A 36 1.95 3.41 2.58
CA LEU A 36 1.48 3.08 1.23
C LEU A 36 2.46 2.13 0.53
N HIS A 37 3.76 2.41 0.59
CA HIS A 37 4.79 1.55 0.00
C HIS A 37 4.84 0.17 0.67
N ASP A 38 4.70 0.11 2.00
CA ASP A 38 4.60 -1.14 2.76
C ASP A 38 3.41 -2.00 2.29
N MET A 39 2.23 -1.39 2.14
CA MET A 39 1.04 -2.07 1.63
C MET A 39 1.24 -2.58 0.19
N ILE A 40 1.89 -1.78 -0.68
CA ILE A 40 2.20 -2.19 -2.06
C ILE A 40 3.19 -3.36 -2.06
N HIS A 41 4.22 -3.30 -1.21
CA HIS A 41 5.22 -4.36 -1.05
C HIS A 41 4.58 -5.68 -0.62
N HIS A 42 3.79 -5.67 0.45
CA HIS A 42 3.11 -6.86 0.96
C HIS A 42 2.05 -7.39 -0.01
N ARG A 43 1.37 -6.52 -0.76
CA ARG A 43 0.49 -6.93 -1.86
C ARG A 43 1.27 -7.70 -2.94
N GLY A 44 2.47 -7.22 -3.29
CA GLY A 44 3.37 -7.92 -4.20
C GLY A 44 3.74 -9.31 -3.68
N GLN A 45 4.16 -9.43 -2.41
CA GLN A 45 4.44 -10.71 -1.76
C GLN A 45 3.24 -11.65 -1.79
N LEU A 46 2.05 -11.18 -1.41
CA LEU A 46 0.84 -12.01 -1.39
C LEU A 46 0.53 -12.56 -2.80
N SER A 47 0.72 -11.75 -3.85
CA SER A 47 0.44 -12.16 -5.22
C SER A 47 1.26 -13.37 -5.69
N THR A 48 2.48 -13.56 -5.18
CA THR A 48 3.31 -14.71 -5.54
C THR A 48 2.83 -16.00 -4.88
N TYR A 49 2.19 -15.90 -3.72
CA TYR A 49 1.60 -17.04 -3.01
C TYR A 49 0.25 -17.48 -3.58
N ILE A 50 -0.55 -16.57 -4.17
CA ILE A 50 -1.92 -16.88 -4.62
C ILE A 50 -1.95 -18.04 -5.64
N ARG A 51 -1.05 -18.04 -6.64
CA ARG A 51 -1.02 -19.06 -7.70
C ARG A 51 -0.71 -20.48 -7.17
N PRO A 52 0.36 -20.72 -6.40
CA PRO A 52 0.63 -22.06 -5.86
C PRO A 52 -0.45 -22.53 -4.88
N MET A 53 -1.23 -21.62 -4.28
CA MET A 53 -2.39 -21.96 -3.45
C MET A 53 -3.68 -22.21 -4.26
N GLY A 54 -3.59 -22.29 -5.60
CA GLY A 54 -4.74 -22.56 -6.49
C GLY A 54 -5.67 -21.37 -6.73
N GLY A 55 -5.32 -20.17 -6.24
CA GLY A 55 -6.07 -18.95 -6.47
C GLY A 55 -5.73 -18.27 -7.80
N LYS A 56 -6.65 -17.44 -8.30
CA LYS A 56 -6.40 -16.58 -9.46
C LYS A 56 -5.65 -15.32 -9.03
N VAL A 57 -4.49 -15.08 -9.62
CA VAL A 57 -3.68 -13.89 -9.38
C VAL A 57 -4.43 -12.65 -9.86
N PRO A 58 -4.64 -11.63 -9.01
CA PRO A 58 -5.34 -10.42 -9.40
C PRO A 58 -4.49 -9.57 -10.36
N SER A 59 -5.16 -8.73 -11.15
CA SER A 59 -4.49 -7.66 -11.91
C SER A 59 -3.86 -6.64 -10.96
N ILE A 60 -2.59 -6.30 -11.17
CA ILE A 60 -1.81 -5.41 -10.28
C ILE A 60 -1.49 -4.09 -10.98
N TYR A 61 -0.71 -4.14 -12.06
CA TYR A 61 -0.37 -2.99 -12.91
C TYR A 61 -0.81 -3.20 -14.37
N GLY A 62 -1.69 -4.17 -14.57
CA GLY A 62 -2.15 -4.67 -15.86
C GLY A 62 -2.85 -6.02 -15.67
N PRO A 63 -3.45 -6.59 -16.73
CA PRO A 63 -4.03 -7.92 -16.68
C PRO A 63 -3.01 -8.94 -16.16
N SER A 64 -3.41 -9.76 -15.19
CA SER A 64 -2.62 -10.95 -14.86
C SER A 64 -2.76 -12.00 -15.96
N GLY A 65 -1.88 -13.00 -15.97
CA GLY A 65 -2.05 -14.18 -16.84
C GLY A 65 -3.33 -14.98 -16.60
N ASP A 66 -4.04 -14.70 -15.50
CA ASP A 66 -5.30 -15.34 -15.14
C ASP A 66 -6.53 -14.47 -15.50
N ALA A 67 -6.30 -13.28 -16.06
CA ALA A 67 -7.35 -12.39 -16.54
C ALA A 67 -7.97 -12.93 -17.84
N ALA A 68 -9.27 -12.69 -18.02
CA ALA A 68 -9.92 -12.99 -19.30
C ALA A 68 -9.26 -12.17 -20.43
N PRO A 69 -9.12 -12.73 -21.64
CA PRO A 69 -8.59 -11.99 -22.77
C PRO A 69 -9.40 -10.71 -22.98
N ALA A 70 -8.71 -9.60 -23.24
CA ALA A 70 -9.38 -8.36 -23.59
C ALA A 70 -10.28 -8.63 -24.80
N ARG A 71 -11.57 -8.30 -24.69
CA ARG A 71 -12.47 -8.44 -25.83
C ARG A 71 -12.02 -7.46 -26.91
N ALA A 72 -11.68 -7.99 -28.08
CA ALA A 72 -11.52 -7.19 -29.27
C ALA A 72 -12.90 -6.68 -29.67
N ASN A 73 -13.06 -5.36 -29.75
CA ASN A 73 -14.21 -4.72 -30.39
C ASN A 73 -14.02 -4.72 -31.90
#